data_AF-A0A7S1DPL2-F1
#
_entry.id   AF-A0A7S1DPL2-F1
#
_cell.length_a   1.000
_cell.length_b   1.000
_cell.length_c   1.000
_cell.angle_alpha   90.00
_cell.angle_beta   90.00
_cell.angle_gamma   90.00
#
_symmetry.space_group_name_H-M   'P 1'
#
loop_
_entity.id
_entity.type
_entity.pdbx_description
1 polymer ?
#
loop_
_entity_poly.entity_id
_entity_poly.type
_entity_poly.pdbx_seq_one_letter_code
_entity_poly.pdbx_strand_id
1 'polypeptide(L)'
;ARSHYLSIDAQGPEKVFVASVKSSGSLWIASCRNGVLVGTSKNSTDNTFSAAGHYTLIRHLQTRFGSTWRAAYTSLLRHMEDRDISIGCELVTRCLGDHASVPNQDHLVINAVLDRKTMEALPPSALLHLQREYGLVIPGMFVFEKAETFLEVFDRFRFDSSATWDQVSAAMEHAAWRTVPMPYAELHSQILEGFVCYVMPRPPDWPGPAPAPASPPPAADLLPTLSALSEECGGSLEALHPAIQSRLAQMGVPMRTLEHAKAGDVMAMARSSREGHGAAAWWAMV
;
A
#
# COMPACT_ATOMS: atom_id res chain seq x y z
N ALA A 1 22.60 23.16 -16.38
CA ALA A 1 21.37 23.63 -15.71
C ALA A 1 21.31 22.93 -14.36
N ARG A 2 21.49 23.67 -13.26
CA ARG A 2 21.41 23.11 -11.89
C ARG A 2 19.93 22.90 -11.58
N SER A 3 19.51 21.65 -11.61
CA SER A 3 18.16 21.27 -11.21
C SER A 3 18.01 21.50 -9.70
N HIS A 4 16.96 22.21 -9.32
CA HIS A 4 16.51 22.43 -7.95
C HIS A 4 15.89 21.13 -7.37
N TYR A 5 16.63 20.01 -7.36
CA TYR A 5 16.21 18.86 -6.59
C TYR A 5 16.55 19.10 -5.12
N LEU A 6 15.55 18.88 -4.28
CA LEU A 6 15.55 19.03 -2.83
C LEU A 6 16.88 18.62 -2.20
N SER A 7 17.44 19.49 -1.36
CA SER A 7 18.51 19.14 -0.43
C SER A 7 17.94 18.20 0.64
N ILE A 8 17.70 16.94 0.28
CA ILE A 8 17.39 15.88 1.23
C ILE A 8 18.73 15.47 1.84
N ASP A 9 19.16 16.24 2.84
CA ASP A 9 20.45 16.06 3.48
C ASP A 9 20.39 14.85 4.43
N ALA A 10 20.63 13.66 3.88
CA ALA A 10 21.01 12.49 4.67
C ALA A 10 22.49 12.60 5.07
N GLN A 11 22.88 13.73 5.68
CA GLN A 11 24.25 13.91 6.17
C GLN A 11 24.36 13.44 7.62
N GLY A 12 25.15 12.39 7.82
CA GLY A 12 25.51 11.84 9.12
C GLY A 12 25.33 10.32 9.19
N PRO A 13 26.18 9.59 9.95
CA PRO A 13 26.14 8.11 10.03
C PRO A 13 24.83 7.55 10.63
N GLU A 14 23.98 8.41 11.18
CA GLU A 14 22.76 8.06 11.90
C GLU A 14 21.48 8.14 11.04
N LYS A 15 21.58 8.52 9.76
CA LYS A 15 20.42 8.60 8.86
C LYS A 15 20.68 7.85 7.56
N VAL A 16 19.61 7.39 6.93
CA VAL A 16 19.63 6.72 5.62
C VAL A 16 18.56 7.33 4.71
N PHE A 17 18.84 7.31 3.42
CA PHE A 17 17.90 7.70 2.37
C PHE A 17 17.17 6.45 1.86
N VAL A 18 15.84 6.50 1.80
CA VAL A 18 15.02 5.38 1.33
C VAL A 18 14.27 5.80 0.09
N ALA A 19 14.41 5.03 -0.98
CA ALA A 19 13.61 5.12 -2.19
C ALA A 19 12.62 3.94 -2.21
N SER A 20 11.35 4.23 -1.96
CA SER A 20 10.25 3.27 -2.00
C SER A 20 9.62 3.27 -3.39
N VAL A 21 9.36 2.10 -3.96
CA VAL A 21 8.68 1.99 -5.26
C VAL A 21 7.30 2.65 -5.18
N LYS A 22 7.00 3.52 -6.14
CA LYS A 22 5.68 4.15 -6.27
C LYS A 22 4.76 3.23 -7.06
N SER A 23 3.67 2.79 -6.45
CA SER A 23 2.60 2.07 -7.13
C SER A 23 1.66 3.02 -7.86
N SER A 24 1.12 2.56 -8.99
CA SER A 24 0.17 3.29 -9.82
C SER A 24 -1.25 2.77 -9.57
N GLY A 25 -2.03 3.49 -8.77
CA GLY A 25 -3.37 3.05 -8.44
C GLY A 25 -4.24 4.14 -7.81
N SER A 26 -5.16 3.71 -6.96
CA SER A 26 -6.07 4.60 -6.24
C SER A 26 -5.82 4.53 -4.74
N LEU A 27 -5.64 5.69 -4.11
CA LEU A 27 -5.50 5.79 -2.67
C LEU A 27 -6.71 5.18 -1.94
N TRP A 28 -6.45 4.25 -1.04
CA TRP A 28 -7.41 3.63 -0.15
C TRP A 28 -6.85 3.58 1.27
N ILE A 29 -7.59 4.12 2.24
CA ILE A 29 -7.21 4.10 3.65
C ILE A 29 -8.14 3.16 4.38
N ALA A 30 -7.58 2.28 5.21
CA ALA A 30 -8.32 1.36 6.05
C ALA A 30 -8.09 1.65 7.52
N SER A 31 -9.17 1.65 8.28
CA SER A 31 -9.17 1.77 9.74
C SER A 31 -10.03 0.66 10.35
N CYS A 32 -9.81 0.31 11.61
CA CYS A 32 -10.69 -0.60 12.34
C CYS A 32 -11.44 0.16 13.45
N ARG A 33 -12.76 -0.05 13.55
CA ARG A 33 -13.59 0.50 14.63
C ARG A 33 -14.62 -0.52 15.10
N ASN A 34 -14.58 -0.85 16.38
CA ASN A 34 -15.40 -1.86 17.05
C ASN A 34 -15.34 -3.22 16.33
N GLY A 35 -14.13 -3.67 15.98
CA GLY A 35 -13.90 -4.92 15.26
C GLY A 35 -14.41 -4.95 13.82
N VAL A 36 -14.69 -3.80 13.21
CA VAL A 36 -15.14 -3.70 11.80
C VAL A 36 -14.20 -2.80 11.01
N LEU A 37 -13.86 -3.22 9.79
CA LEU A 37 -13.08 -2.42 8.86
C LEU A 37 -13.92 -1.25 8.30
N VAL A 38 -13.35 -0.06 8.34
CA VAL A 38 -13.84 1.14 7.66
C VAL A 38 -12.83 1.49 6.58
N GLY A 39 -13.20 1.25 5.32
CA GLY A 39 -12.38 1.57 4.16
C GLY A 39 -12.84 2.88 3.52
N THR A 40 -11.89 3.75 3.15
CA THR A 40 -12.17 5.06 2.56
C THR A 40 -11.32 5.26 1.32
N SER A 41 -11.95 5.71 0.23
CA SER A 41 -11.25 6.29 -0.91
C SER A 41 -11.07 7.80 -0.70
N LYS A 42 -10.31 8.46 -1.58
CA LYS A 42 -9.96 9.90 -1.48
C LYS A 42 -11.10 10.84 -1.06
N ASN A 43 -12.33 10.61 -1.52
CA ASN A 43 -13.48 11.49 -1.25
C ASN A 43 -14.75 10.76 -0.76
N SER A 44 -14.70 9.44 -0.51
CA SER A 44 -15.91 8.70 -0.11
C SER A 44 -15.58 7.41 0.64
N THR A 45 -16.49 7.06 1.55
CA THR A 45 -16.49 5.80 2.32
C THR A 45 -17.54 4.81 1.85
N ASP A 46 -18.29 5.20 0.82
CA ASP A 46 -19.32 4.40 0.19
C ASP A 46 -19.30 4.64 -1.32
N ASN A 47 -18.37 3.97 -1.98
CA ASN A 47 -18.25 3.94 -3.43
C ASN A 47 -17.50 2.68 -3.88
N THR A 48 -17.49 2.44 -5.19
CA THR A 48 -16.81 1.28 -5.79
C THR A 48 -15.35 1.16 -5.36
N PHE A 49 -14.60 2.26 -5.22
CA PHE A 49 -13.20 2.25 -4.80
C PHE A 49 -13.00 1.80 -3.35
N SER A 50 -13.79 2.34 -2.43
CA SER A 50 -13.75 1.96 -1.00
C SER A 50 -14.12 0.48 -0.81
N ALA A 51 -15.14 0.00 -1.53
CA ALA A 51 -15.57 -1.39 -1.53
C ALA A 51 -14.53 -2.33 -2.17
N ALA A 52 -13.97 -1.93 -3.30
CA ALA A 52 -12.95 -2.67 -4.01
C ALA A 52 -11.68 -2.87 -3.16
N GLY A 53 -11.25 -1.85 -2.40
CA GLY A 53 -10.13 -1.99 -1.48
C GLY A 53 -10.40 -3.07 -0.43
N HIS A 54 -11.58 -3.05 0.21
CA HIS A 54 -11.94 -4.09 1.18
C HIS A 54 -12.00 -5.48 0.53
N TYR A 55 -12.62 -5.59 -0.64
CA TYR A 55 -12.72 -6.83 -1.40
C TYR A 55 -11.35 -7.43 -1.72
N THR A 56 -10.43 -6.61 -2.23
CA THR A 56 -9.06 -7.02 -2.55
C THR A 56 -8.30 -7.46 -1.31
N LEU A 57 -8.48 -6.79 -0.16
CA LEU A 57 -7.89 -7.22 1.12
C LEU A 57 -8.38 -8.60 1.55
N ILE A 58 -9.70 -8.86 1.48
CA ILE A 58 -10.26 -10.17 1.83
C ILE A 58 -9.71 -11.25 0.90
N ARG A 59 -9.73 -11.02 -0.41
CA ARG A 59 -9.20 -11.96 -1.39
C ARG A 59 -7.71 -12.24 -1.17
N HIS A 60 -6.92 -11.21 -0.82
CA HIS A 60 -5.51 -11.37 -0.48
C HIS A 60 -5.35 -12.32 0.72
N LEU A 61 -6.09 -12.10 1.80
CA LEU A 61 -6.04 -12.96 2.98
C LEU A 61 -6.51 -14.39 2.69
N GLN A 62 -7.53 -14.58 1.84
CA GLN A 62 -7.94 -15.91 1.37
C GLN A 62 -6.83 -16.64 0.63
N THR A 63 -6.14 -15.94 -0.27
CA THR A 63 -5.02 -16.50 -1.03
C THR A 63 -3.85 -16.84 -0.10
N ARG A 64 -3.57 -15.97 0.87
CA ARG A 64 -2.41 -16.07 1.76
C ARG A 64 -2.58 -17.09 2.89
N PHE A 65 -3.79 -17.22 3.44
CA PHE A 65 -4.08 -18.00 4.65
C PHE A 65 -5.05 -19.17 4.41
N GLY A 66 -5.56 -19.33 3.19
CA GLY A 66 -6.45 -20.43 2.84
C GLY A 66 -7.68 -20.48 3.73
N SER A 67 -8.04 -21.65 4.23
CA SER A 67 -9.18 -21.84 5.15
C SER A 67 -9.12 -21.03 6.45
N THR A 68 -7.95 -20.52 6.85
CA THR A 68 -7.77 -19.75 8.10
C THR A 68 -7.87 -18.22 7.92
N TRP A 69 -8.20 -17.75 6.71
CA TRP A 69 -8.24 -16.33 6.38
C TRP A 69 -9.10 -15.47 7.32
N ARG A 70 -10.22 -16.01 7.83
CA ARG A 70 -11.11 -15.30 8.76
C ARG A 70 -10.41 -14.98 10.09
N ALA A 71 -9.58 -15.90 10.57
CA ALA A 71 -8.79 -15.69 11.78
C ALA A 71 -7.72 -14.62 11.54
N ALA A 72 -7.04 -14.66 10.39
CA ALA A 72 -6.06 -13.65 9.99
C ALA A 72 -6.70 -12.25 9.85
N TYR A 73 -7.87 -12.15 9.20
CA TYR A 73 -8.62 -10.90 9.09
C TYR A 73 -9.01 -10.34 10.46
N THR A 74 -9.57 -11.18 11.34
CA THR A 74 -9.95 -10.76 12.70
C THR A 74 -8.74 -10.31 13.51
N SER A 75 -7.60 -11.01 13.37
CA SER A 75 -6.35 -10.62 14.02
C SER A 75 -5.82 -9.29 13.51
N LEU A 76 -5.86 -9.05 12.19
CA LEU A 76 -5.49 -7.77 11.58
C LEU A 76 -6.35 -6.63 12.13
N LEU A 77 -7.67 -6.82 12.17
CA LEU A 77 -8.60 -5.81 12.71
C LEU A 77 -8.33 -5.49 14.17
N ARG A 78 -8.11 -6.51 15.01
CA ARG A 78 -7.73 -6.31 16.42
C ARG A 78 -6.41 -5.58 16.54
N HIS A 79 -5.40 -5.97 15.78
CA HIS A 79 -4.11 -5.29 15.76
C HIS A 79 -4.26 -3.81 15.41
N MET A 80 -5.05 -3.48 14.38
CA MET A 80 -5.31 -2.10 14.00
C MET A 80 -6.04 -1.30 15.09
N GLU A 81 -7.00 -1.93 15.76
CA GLU A 81 -7.78 -1.31 16.83
C GLU A 81 -6.97 -1.11 18.11
N ASP A 82 -6.31 -2.16 18.61
CA ASP A 82 -5.51 -2.17 19.84
C ASP A 82 -4.32 -1.21 19.77
N ARG A 83 -3.79 -0.97 18.57
CA ARG A 83 -2.66 -0.05 18.33
C ARG A 83 -3.09 1.35 17.92
N ASP A 84 -4.40 1.62 17.81
CA ASP A 84 -4.92 2.89 17.30
C ASP A 84 -4.30 3.30 15.94
N ILE A 85 -4.21 2.36 14.99
CA ILE A 85 -3.60 2.63 13.67
C ILE A 85 -4.58 2.56 12.51
N SER A 86 -4.23 3.26 11.44
CA SER A 86 -4.82 3.10 10.10
C SER A 86 -3.74 2.67 9.11
N ILE A 87 -4.14 2.05 8.01
CA ILE A 87 -3.23 1.67 6.92
C ILE A 87 -3.58 2.46 5.66
N GLY A 88 -2.59 3.15 5.10
CA GLY A 88 -2.69 3.84 3.82
C GLY A 88 -2.19 2.93 2.71
N CYS A 89 -3.02 2.70 1.71
CA CYS A 89 -2.77 1.73 0.66
C CYS A 89 -2.95 2.34 -0.73
N GLU A 90 -2.24 1.78 -1.70
CA GLU A 90 -2.57 1.91 -3.12
C GLU A 90 -3.37 0.69 -3.56
N LEU A 91 -4.58 0.91 -4.07
CA LEU A 91 -5.37 -0.10 -4.75
C LEU A 91 -4.98 -0.11 -6.24
N VAL A 92 -4.32 -1.19 -6.65
CA VAL A 92 -3.80 -1.39 -8.00
C VAL A 92 -4.66 -2.44 -8.69
N THR A 93 -5.43 -2.04 -9.70
CA THR A 93 -6.40 -2.90 -10.37
C THR A 93 -6.68 -2.43 -11.78
N ARG A 94 -7.13 -3.34 -12.64
CA ARG A 94 -7.50 -3.05 -14.04
C ARG A 94 -8.91 -2.46 -14.18
N CYS A 95 -9.78 -2.69 -13.19
CA CYS A 95 -11.22 -2.44 -13.36
C CYS A 95 -11.69 -1.05 -12.91
N LEU A 96 -10.85 -0.28 -12.20
CA LEU A 96 -11.21 1.04 -11.68
C LEU A 96 -10.64 2.20 -12.52
N GLY A 97 -10.28 1.90 -13.77
CA GLY A 97 -9.61 2.80 -14.70
C GLY A 97 -8.12 2.50 -14.84
N ASP A 98 -7.59 2.76 -16.03
CA ASP A 98 -6.16 2.62 -16.31
C ASP A 98 -5.40 3.76 -15.64
N HIS A 99 -4.42 3.40 -14.80
CA HIS A 99 -3.37 4.31 -14.36
C HIS A 99 -2.21 4.27 -15.35
N ALA A 100 -1.02 4.77 -14.99
CA ALA A 100 0.13 4.86 -15.91
C ALA A 100 0.51 3.52 -16.58
N SER A 101 0.17 2.38 -15.96
CA SER A 101 0.26 1.07 -16.59
C SER A 101 -0.83 0.11 -16.10
N VAL A 102 -1.13 -0.91 -16.91
CA VAL A 102 -2.11 -1.95 -16.58
C VAL A 102 -1.42 -3.03 -15.73
N PRO A 103 -1.90 -3.31 -14.51
CA PRO A 103 -1.30 -4.33 -13.65
C PRO A 103 -1.60 -5.75 -14.14
N ASN A 104 -0.73 -6.69 -13.75
CA ASN A 104 -0.91 -8.12 -14.02
C ASN A 104 -1.98 -8.74 -13.10
N GLN A 105 -2.11 -8.24 -11.87
CA GLN A 105 -3.06 -8.74 -10.88
C GLN A 105 -3.67 -7.60 -10.07
N ASP A 106 -4.91 -7.79 -9.61
CA ASP A 106 -5.53 -6.88 -8.64
C ASP A 106 -4.91 -7.09 -7.26
N HIS A 107 -4.36 -6.04 -6.67
CA HIS A 107 -3.70 -6.11 -5.36
C HIS A 107 -3.74 -4.77 -4.61
N LEU A 108 -3.37 -4.83 -3.33
CA LEU A 108 -3.17 -3.67 -2.47
C LEU A 108 -1.70 -3.57 -2.09
N VAL A 109 -1.13 -2.38 -2.20
CA VAL A 109 0.20 -2.07 -1.68
C VAL A 109 0.05 -1.18 -0.46
N ILE A 110 0.49 -1.64 0.71
CA ILE A 110 0.42 -0.87 1.96
C ILE A 110 1.60 0.09 2.01
N ASN A 111 1.35 1.37 1.73
CA ASN A 111 2.39 2.40 1.63
C ASN A 111 2.71 3.06 2.98
N ALA A 112 1.74 3.08 3.90
CA ALA A 112 1.90 3.73 5.19
C ALA A 112 1.10 3.03 6.28
N VAL A 113 1.63 3.08 7.50
CA VAL A 113 0.85 2.86 8.73
C VAL A 113 0.78 4.20 9.44
N LEU A 114 -0.42 4.62 9.84
CA LEU A 114 -0.67 5.93 10.42
C LEU A 114 -1.13 5.76 11.86
N ASP A 115 -0.55 6.52 12.79
CA ASP A 115 -1.15 6.70 14.12
C ASP A 115 -2.48 7.46 13.93
N ARG A 116 -3.59 6.92 14.44
CA ARG A 116 -4.92 7.49 14.21
C ARG A 116 -5.17 8.78 15.01
N LYS A 117 -4.43 9.01 16.09
CA LYS A 117 -4.57 10.20 16.93
C LYS A 117 -3.80 11.37 16.34
N THR A 118 -2.58 11.13 15.87
CA THR A 118 -1.70 12.18 15.34
C THR A 118 -1.74 12.30 13.82
N MET A 119 -2.23 11.27 13.12
CA MET A 119 -2.14 11.10 11.67
C MET A 119 -0.70 11.03 11.13
N GLU A 120 0.29 10.89 12.02
CA GLU A 120 1.68 10.74 11.63
C GLU A 120 1.94 9.32 11.11
N ALA A 121 2.79 9.23 10.08
CA ALA A 121 3.23 7.94 9.58
C ALA A 121 4.19 7.29 10.58
N LEU A 122 3.91 6.03 10.92
CA LEU A 122 4.81 5.20 11.71
C LEU A 122 6.04 4.79 10.89
N PRO A 123 7.15 4.43 11.56
CA PRO A 123 8.36 3.99 10.88
C PRO A 123 8.14 2.77 9.97
N PRO A 124 8.99 2.54 8.94
CA PRO A 124 8.87 1.40 8.02
C PRO A 124 8.85 0.02 8.70
N SER A 125 9.33 -0.10 9.93
CA SER A 125 9.20 -1.34 10.72
C SER A 125 7.73 -1.76 10.94
N ALA A 126 6.79 -0.81 10.97
CA ALA A 126 5.36 -1.11 11.02
C ALA A 126 4.87 -1.78 9.73
N LEU A 127 5.34 -1.34 8.56
CA LEU A 127 5.05 -1.97 7.27
C LEU A 127 5.62 -3.39 7.22
N LEU A 128 6.88 -3.56 7.63
CA LEU A 128 7.54 -4.87 7.68
C LEU A 128 6.84 -5.82 8.64
N HIS A 129 6.31 -5.33 9.76
CA HIS A 129 5.49 -6.15 10.67
C HIS A 129 4.21 -6.63 9.98
N LEU A 130 3.49 -5.74 9.30
CA LEU A 130 2.26 -6.10 8.59
C LEU A 130 2.52 -7.10 7.45
N GLN A 131 3.62 -6.92 6.70
CA GLN A 131 4.04 -7.87 5.67
C GLN A 131 4.32 -9.25 6.27
N ARG A 132 5.06 -9.31 7.37
CA ARG A 132 5.45 -10.59 8.00
C ARG A 132 4.27 -11.33 8.61
N GLU A 133 3.45 -10.61 9.36
CA GLU A 133 2.36 -11.21 10.13
C GLU A 133 1.17 -11.56 9.23
N TYR A 134 0.85 -10.69 8.26
CA TYR A 134 -0.37 -10.78 7.46
C TYR A 134 -0.10 -11.04 5.97
N GLY A 135 1.16 -11.14 5.55
CA GLY A 135 1.52 -11.34 4.14
C GLY A 135 1.21 -10.15 3.23
N LEU A 136 0.82 -9.00 3.79
CA LEU A 136 0.41 -7.83 3.01
C LEU A 136 1.57 -7.35 2.13
N VAL A 137 1.25 -6.95 0.91
CA VAL A 137 2.24 -6.40 -0.01
C VAL A 137 2.60 -4.99 0.46
N ILE A 138 3.89 -4.75 0.62
CA ILE A 138 4.46 -3.42 0.89
C ILE A 138 5.33 -3.01 -0.30
N PRO A 139 5.61 -1.72 -0.48
CA PRO A 139 6.54 -1.28 -1.51
C PRO A 139 7.90 -1.93 -1.36
N GLY A 140 8.53 -2.19 -2.50
CA GLY A 140 9.95 -2.48 -2.56
C GLY A 140 10.72 -1.22 -2.13
N MET A 141 11.76 -1.39 -1.34
CA MET A 141 12.53 -0.27 -0.81
C MET A 141 14.00 -0.47 -1.07
N PHE A 142 14.66 0.58 -1.55
CA PHE A 142 16.10 0.65 -1.72
C PHE A 142 16.65 1.65 -0.71
N VAL A 143 17.53 1.19 0.17
CA VAL A 143 18.09 2.00 1.25
C VAL A 143 19.53 2.36 0.92
N PHE A 144 19.82 3.64 0.89
CA PHE A 144 21.13 4.19 0.57
C PHE A 144 21.69 4.93 1.79
N GLU A 145 23.00 4.88 1.96
CA GLU A 145 23.67 5.69 3.00
C GLU A 145 23.67 7.18 2.64
N LYS A 146 23.52 7.49 1.35
CA LYS A 146 23.60 8.83 0.76
C LYS A 146 22.57 8.99 -0.35
N ALA A 147 21.94 10.15 -0.43
CA ALA A 147 20.96 10.44 -1.47
C ALA A 147 21.61 10.51 -2.87
N GLU A 148 22.87 10.93 -2.95
CA GLU A 148 23.65 11.05 -4.18
C GLU A 148 23.75 9.71 -4.91
N THR A 149 23.97 8.61 -4.18
CA THR A 149 24.04 7.26 -4.75
C THR A 149 22.73 6.86 -5.42
N PHE A 150 21.59 7.17 -4.81
CA PHE A 150 20.28 6.97 -5.44
C PHE A 150 20.15 7.83 -6.70
N LEU A 151 20.49 9.12 -6.62
CA LEU A 151 20.34 10.06 -7.73
C LEU A 151 21.18 9.66 -8.94
N GLU A 152 22.42 9.20 -8.73
CA GLU A 152 23.30 8.68 -9.79
C GLU A 152 22.67 7.51 -10.55
N VAL A 153 22.00 6.58 -9.85
CA VAL A 153 21.30 5.47 -10.49
C VAL A 153 20.01 5.95 -11.15
N PHE A 154 19.22 6.76 -10.46
CA PHE A 154 17.94 7.29 -10.96
C PHE A 154 18.11 8.12 -12.23
N ASP A 155 19.13 8.96 -12.31
CA ASP A 155 19.43 9.80 -13.48
C ASP A 155 19.73 8.99 -14.75
N ARG A 156 20.16 7.73 -14.61
CA ARG A 156 20.37 6.83 -15.77
C ARG A 156 19.07 6.38 -16.43
N PHE A 157 17.96 6.33 -15.68
CA PHE A 157 16.71 5.73 -16.13
C PHE A 157 15.54 6.70 -16.23
N ARG A 158 15.54 7.83 -15.50
CA ARG A 158 14.36 8.70 -15.35
C ARG A 158 13.76 9.29 -16.63
N PHE A 159 14.50 9.28 -17.73
CA PHE A 159 14.03 9.71 -19.06
C PHE A 159 14.11 8.60 -20.11
N ASP A 160 14.48 7.39 -19.70
CA ASP A 160 14.51 6.23 -20.58
C ASP A 160 13.16 5.52 -20.55
N SER A 161 12.29 5.85 -21.50
CA SER A 161 10.98 5.20 -21.65
C SER A 161 11.06 3.71 -22.02
N SER A 162 12.25 3.19 -22.35
CA SER A 162 12.46 1.77 -22.64
C SER A 162 12.98 0.96 -21.45
N ALA A 163 13.33 1.63 -20.36
CA ALA A 163 13.82 0.97 -19.16
C ALA A 163 12.73 0.09 -18.53
N THR A 164 13.06 -1.18 -18.30
CA THR A 164 12.17 -2.12 -17.61
C THR A 164 12.41 -2.11 -16.11
N TRP A 165 11.41 -2.55 -15.34
CA TRP A 165 11.55 -2.78 -13.90
C TRP A 165 12.79 -3.63 -13.60
N ASP A 166 13.00 -4.74 -14.30
CA ASP A 166 14.14 -5.63 -14.03
C ASP A 166 15.50 -4.92 -14.18
N GLN A 167 15.63 -4.02 -15.15
CA GLN A 167 16.85 -3.23 -15.34
C GLN A 167 17.04 -2.20 -14.23
N VAL A 168 15.97 -1.48 -13.88
CA VAL A 168 16.01 -0.46 -12.83
C VAL A 168 16.26 -1.10 -11.47
N SER A 169 15.55 -2.19 -11.14
CA SER A 169 15.69 -2.89 -9.87
C SER A 169 17.08 -3.46 -9.71
N ALA A 170 17.64 -4.15 -10.71
CA ALA A 170 19.00 -4.69 -10.63
C ALA A 170 20.05 -3.58 -10.39
N ALA A 171 19.90 -2.43 -11.04
CA ALA A 171 20.81 -1.30 -10.84
C ALA A 171 20.65 -0.67 -9.44
N MET A 172 19.42 -0.55 -8.95
CA MET A 172 19.14 -0.05 -7.60
C MET A 172 19.65 -1.01 -6.52
N GLU A 173 19.41 -2.32 -6.67
CA GLU A 173 19.89 -3.36 -5.75
C GLU A 173 21.42 -3.39 -5.67
N HIS A 174 22.10 -3.21 -6.80
CA HIS A 174 23.57 -3.18 -6.83
C HIS A 174 24.14 -1.98 -6.06
N ALA A 175 23.46 -0.84 -6.09
CA ALA A 175 23.93 0.40 -5.45
C ALA A 175 23.43 0.57 -4.00
N ALA A 176 22.32 -0.05 -3.64
CA ALA A 176 21.71 0.10 -2.33
C ALA A 176 22.53 -0.62 -1.25
N TRP A 177 22.58 -0.01 -0.05
CA TRP A 177 23.14 -0.65 1.13
C TRP A 177 22.25 -1.81 1.61
N ARG A 178 20.92 -1.64 1.55
CA ARG A 178 19.92 -2.66 1.90
C ARG A 178 18.71 -2.56 0.98
N THR A 179 18.00 -3.67 0.84
CA THR A 179 16.79 -3.73 0.03
C THR A 179 15.67 -4.47 0.76
N VAL A 180 14.44 -4.04 0.49
CA VAL A 180 13.21 -4.77 0.81
C VAL A 180 12.60 -5.18 -0.52
N PRO A 181 12.51 -6.49 -0.81
CA PRO A 181 11.95 -6.95 -2.07
C PRO A 181 10.43 -6.79 -2.08
N MET A 182 9.89 -6.56 -3.27
CA MET A 182 8.48 -6.73 -3.59
C MET A 182 8.38 -7.58 -4.87
N PRO A 183 7.33 -8.41 -5.03
CA PRO A 183 7.13 -9.20 -6.24
C PRO A 183 6.58 -8.31 -7.38
N TYR A 184 7.35 -7.28 -7.77
CA TYR A 184 6.86 -6.23 -8.68
C TYR A 184 6.45 -6.80 -10.03
N ALA A 185 7.30 -7.62 -10.66
CA ALA A 185 7.03 -8.20 -11.98
C ALA A 185 5.79 -9.12 -12.02
N GLU A 186 5.43 -9.74 -10.89
CA GLU A 186 4.25 -10.60 -10.78
C GLU A 186 2.95 -9.80 -10.62
N LEU A 187 3.03 -8.63 -9.98
CA LEU A 187 1.88 -7.81 -9.58
C LEU A 187 1.62 -6.64 -10.54
N HIS A 188 2.68 -5.95 -10.94
CA HIS A 188 2.68 -4.76 -11.78
C HIS A 188 3.08 -5.09 -13.23
N SER A 189 3.02 -4.08 -14.10
CA SER A 189 3.67 -4.16 -15.40
C SER A 189 5.20 -4.07 -15.26
N GLN A 190 5.93 -4.19 -16.37
CA GLN A 190 7.38 -3.93 -16.39
C GLN A 190 7.72 -2.42 -16.39
N ILE A 191 6.73 -1.54 -16.32
CA ILE A 191 6.91 -0.08 -16.30
C ILE A 191 6.93 0.38 -14.84
N LEU A 192 7.99 1.10 -14.46
CA LEU A 192 8.09 1.77 -13.17
C LEU A 192 7.55 3.20 -13.27
N GLU A 193 6.58 3.56 -12.42
CA GLU A 193 6.08 4.93 -12.39
C GLU A 193 7.06 5.89 -11.72
N GLY A 194 7.72 5.46 -10.65
CA GLY A 194 8.71 6.27 -9.95
C GLY A 194 9.02 5.78 -8.54
N PHE A 195 9.58 6.66 -7.73
CA PHE A 195 9.91 6.41 -6.33
C PHE A 195 9.32 7.47 -5.41
N VAL A 196 8.89 7.04 -4.23
CA VAL A 196 8.62 7.91 -3.09
C VAL A 196 9.85 7.88 -2.19
N CYS A 197 10.51 9.03 -2.04
CA CYS A 197 11.77 9.13 -1.31
C CYS A 197 11.61 9.82 0.05
N TYR A 198 12.27 9.31 1.06
CA TYR A 198 12.28 9.89 2.41
C TYR A 198 13.58 9.57 3.17
N VAL A 199 13.83 10.31 4.25
CA VAL A 199 14.97 10.07 5.15
C VAL A 199 14.47 9.56 6.48
N MET A 200 15.15 8.54 6.99
CA MET A 200 14.86 8.00 8.31
C MET A 200 16.14 7.79 9.12
N PRO A 201 16.05 7.70 10.45
CA PRO A 201 17.16 7.25 11.26
C PRO A 201 17.64 5.87 10.79
N ARG A 202 18.95 5.65 10.79
CA ARG A 202 19.56 4.35 10.48
C ARG A 202 19.08 3.35 11.53
N PRO A 203 18.29 2.33 11.14
CA PRO A 203 17.86 1.34 12.12
C PRO A 203 19.08 0.50 12.53
N PRO A 204 19.22 0.19 13.84
CA PRO A 204 20.33 -0.62 14.32
C PRO A 204 20.34 -2.01 13.67
N ASP A 205 19.14 -2.59 13.48
CA ASP A 205 18.93 -3.84 12.76
C ASP A 205 17.89 -3.63 11.66
N TRP A 206 18.31 -3.64 10.38
CA TRP A 206 17.36 -3.74 9.27
C TRP A 206 16.99 -5.21 9.10
N PRO A 207 15.73 -5.60 9.36
CA PRO A 207 15.42 -7.00 9.42
C PRO A 207 15.26 -7.49 7.96
N GLY A 208 16.00 -8.54 7.58
CA GLY A 208 15.98 -9.07 6.21
C GLY A 208 14.58 -9.52 5.77
N PRO A 209 14.35 -9.73 4.46
CA PRO A 209 13.07 -10.24 4.00
C PRO A 209 12.72 -11.54 4.73
N ALA A 210 11.49 -11.63 5.23
CA ALA A 210 11.03 -12.90 5.80
C ALA A 210 10.80 -13.88 4.64
N PRO A 211 11.22 -15.15 4.78
CA PRO A 211 10.89 -16.16 3.78
C PRO A 211 9.37 -16.28 3.67
N ALA A 212 8.86 -16.31 2.44
CA ALA A 212 7.45 -16.60 2.19
C ALA A 212 7.15 -18.02 2.70
N PRO A 213 6.22 -18.20 3.64
CA PRO A 213 5.87 -19.54 4.09
C PRO A 213 5.15 -20.29 2.97
N ALA A 214 5.12 -21.63 3.09
CA ALA A 214 4.46 -22.50 2.13
C ALA A 214 3.00 -22.09 1.91
N SER A 215 2.56 -22.12 0.65
CA SER A 215 1.19 -21.78 0.27
C SER A 215 0.21 -22.72 0.98
N PRO A 216 -0.76 -22.19 1.75
CA PRO A 216 -1.78 -23.02 2.36
C PRO A 216 -2.72 -23.61 1.30
N PRO A 217 -3.50 -24.65 1.64
CA PRO A 217 -4.57 -25.11 0.77
C PRO A 217 -5.53 -23.96 0.46
N PRO A 218 -6.05 -23.86 -0.77
CA PRO A 218 -6.91 -22.76 -1.18
C PRO A 218 -8.16 -22.67 -0.30
N ALA A 219 -8.63 -21.46 -0.04
CA ALA A 219 -9.89 -21.24 0.66
C ALA A 219 -11.06 -21.81 -0.16
N ALA A 220 -11.95 -22.56 0.47
CA ALA A 220 -13.13 -23.14 -0.19
C ALA A 220 -14.09 -22.08 -0.74
N ASP A 221 -14.04 -20.86 -0.18
CA ASP A 221 -14.86 -19.72 -0.54
C ASP A 221 -14.06 -18.60 -1.26
N LEU A 222 -12.94 -18.96 -1.92
CA LEU A 222 -12.07 -17.99 -2.59
C LEU A 222 -12.85 -17.06 -3.54
N LEU A 223 -12.76 -15.76 -3.28
CA LEU A 223 -13.36 -14.74 -4.12
C LEU A 223 -12.71 -14.70 -5.52
N PRO A 224 -13.51 -14.47 -6.60
CA PRO A 224 -12.93 -14.16 -7.90
C PRO A 224 -12.09 -12.88 -7.80
N THR A 225 -11.16 -12.68 -8.74
CA THR A 225 -10.44 -11.40 -8.84
C THR A 225 -11.42 -10.25 -9.06
N LEU A 226 -11.02 -9.04 -8.71
CA LEU A 226 -11.89 -7.87 -8.87
C LEU A 226 -12.18 -7.62 -10.35
N SER A 227 -11.18 -7.85 -11.21
CA SER A 227 -11.31 -7.82 -12.67
C SER A 227 -12.33 -8.85 -13.19
N ALA A 228 -12.30 -10.10 -12.71
CA ALA A 228 -13.28 -11.12 -13.09
C ALA A 228 -14.71 -10.75 -12.63
N LEU A 229 -14.86 -10.23 -11.42
CA LEU A 229 -16.16 -9.73 -10.93
C LEU A 229 -16.65 -8.53 -11.76
N SER A 230 -15.75 -7.65 -12.18
CA SER A 230 -16.07 -6.54 -13.07
C SER A 230 -16.55 -7.03 -14.44
N GLU A 231 -15.94 -8.07 -14.99
CA GLU A 231 -16.37 -8.71 -16.24
C GLU A 231 -17.77 -9.32 -16.11
N GLU A 232 -18.07 -10.01 -15.00
CA GLU A 232 -19.44 -10.49 -14.67
C GLU A 232 -20.46 -9.34 -14.65
N CYS A 233 -20.03 -8.14 -14.27
CA CYS A 233 -20.83 -6.92 -14.23
C CYS A 233 -20.81 -6.12 -15.55
N GLY A 234 -20.27 -6.68 -16.63
CA GLY A 234 -20.17 -6.01 -17.94
C GLY A 234 -19.24 -4.79 -17.96
N GLY A 235 -18.28 -4.71 -17.03
CA GLY A 235 -17.36 -3.58 -16.91
C GLY A 235 -17.95 -2.32 -16.27
N SER A 236 -19.19 -2.37 -15.77
CA SER A 236 -19.85 -1.21 -15.16
C SER A 236 -19.43 -1.01 -13.70
N LEU A 237 -18.84 0.15 -13.39
CA LEU A 237 -18.53 0.54 -12.00
C LEU A 237 -19.78 0.66 -11.12
N GLU A 238 -20.91 1.06 -11.71
CA GLU A 238 -22.20 1.19 -11.02
C GLU A 238 -22.75 -0.19 -10.60
N ALA A 239 -22.58 -1.21 -11.46
CA ALA A 239 -22.98 -2.57 -11.15
C ALA A 239 -21.97 -3.29 -10.25
N LEU A 240 -20.68 -2.97 -10.36
CA LEU A 240 -19.60 -3.58 -9.58
C LEU A 240 -19.73 -3.29 -8.08
N HIS A 241 -20.13 -2.07 -7.71
CA HIS A 241 -20.26 -1.71 -6.29
C HIS A 241 -21.25 -2.60 -5.50
N PRO A 242 -22.53 -2.74 -5.90
CA PRO A 242 -23.46 -3.63 -5.21
C PRO A 242 -23.06 -5.11 -5.33
N ALA A 243 -22.38 -5.51 -6.41
CA ALA A 243 -21.86 -6.87 -6.54
C ALA A 243 -20.80 -7.18 -5.47
N ILE A 244 -19.83 -6.27 -5.26
CA ILE A 244 -18.82 -6.38 -4.20
C ILE A 244 -19.51 -6.47 -2.83
N GLN A 245 -20.45 -5.57 -2.53
CA GLN A 245 -21.16 -5.55 -1.25
C GLN A 245 -21.89 -6.87 -1.00
N SER A 246 -22.56 -7.41 -2.02
CA SER A 246 -23.27 -8.69 -1.95
C SER A 246 -22.33 -9.85 -1.64
N ARG A 247 -21.17 -9.94 -2.32
CA ARG A 247 -20.16 -11.00 -2.08
C ARG A 247 -19.59 -10.92 -0.66
N LEU A 248 -19.21 -9.73 -0.19
CA LEU A 248 -18.69 -9.54 1.16
C LEU A 248 -19.74 -9.89 2.23
N ALA A 249 -21.00 -9.50 2.02
CA ALA A 249 -22.11 -9.84 2.92
C ALA A 249 -22.35 -11.36 3.00
N GLN A 250 -22.31 -12.08 1.88
CA GLN A 250 -22.43 -13.55 1.83
C GLN A 250 -21.33 -14.25 2.64
N MET A 251 -20.16 -13.62 2.77
CA MET A 251 -19.03 -14.15 3.54
C MET A 251 -19.08 -13.80 5.03
N GLY A 252 -20.05 -12.98 5.46
CA GLY A 252 -20.15 -12.45 6.81
C GLY A 252 -19.14 -11.34 7.12
N VAL A 253 -18.68 -10.62 6.09
CA VAL A 253 -17.75 -9.49 6.21
C VAL A 253 -18.52 -8.20 5.92
N PRO A 254 -19.18 -7.58 6.90
CA PRO A 254 -19.97 -6.39 6.65
C PRO A 254 -19.08 -5.20 6.28
N MET A 255 -19.48 -4.46 5.24
CA MET A 255 -18.96 -3.14 4.95
C MET A 255 -19.65 -2.12 5.86
N ARG A 256 -18.89 -1.23 6.50
CA ARG A 256 -19.46 -0.05 7.20
C ARG A 256 -19.01 1.23 6.54
N THR A 257 -19.98 2.06 6.21
CA THR A 257 -19.79 3.46 5.82
C THR A 257 -19.61 4.34 7.06
N LEU A 258 -19.03 5.53 6.91
CA LEU A 258 -18.90 6.48 8.02
C LEU A 258 -20.24 6.93 8.59
N GLU A 259 -21.36 6.83 7.86
CA GLU A 259 -22.69 7.16 8.42
C GLU A 259 -23.08 6.23 9.58
N HIS A 260 -22.51 5.02 9.62
CA HIS A 260 -22.66 4.08 10.73
C HIS A 260 -21.66 4.34 11.89
N ALA A 261 -20.76 5.31 11.74
CA ALA A 261 -19.72 5.69 12.67
C ALA A 261 -19.94 7.16 13.08
N LYS A 262 -20.47 7.40 14.29
CA LYS A 262 -20.92 8.72 14.78
C LYS A 262 -20.18 9.93 14.16
N ALA A 263 -20.95 10.83 13.54
CA ALA A 263 -20.52 11.94 12.66
C ALA A 263 -19.52 12.99 13.23
N GLY A 264 -19.11 12.88 14.50
CA GLY A 264 -18.16 13.81 15.12
C GLY A 264 -16.70 13.64 14.67
N ASP A 265 -16.34 12.47 14.14
CA ASP A 265 -14.93 12.08 13.97
C ASP A 265 -14.35 12.42 12.58
N VAL A 266 -15.21 12.62 11.58
CA VAL A 266 -14.83 12.71 10.15
C VAL A 266 -14.18 14.06 9.79
N MET A 267 -14.57 15.14 10.47
CA MET A 267 -14.03 16.48 10.21
C MET A 267 -12.64 16.70 10.79
N ALA A 268 -12.19 15.87 11.75
CA ALA A 268 -10.86 15.99 12.33
C ALA A 268 -9.78 15.46 11.37
N MET A 269 -10.05 14.36 10.66
CA MET A 269 -9.11 13.77 9.68
C MET A 269 -8.92 14.62 8.41
N ALA A 270 -9.96 15.36 7.99
CA ALA A 270 -9.89 16.23 6.81
C ALA A 270 -9.35 17.64 7.11
N ARG A 271 -9.37 18.08 8.39
CA ARG A 271 -8.91 19.43 8.78
C ARG A 271 -7.43 19.47 9.20
N SER A 272 -6.87 18.40 9.77
CA SER A 272 -5.44 18.38 10.13
C SER A 272 -4.49 18.40 8.93
N SER A 273 -4.98 18.07 7.72
CA SER A 273 -4.19 18.19 6.49
C SER A 273 -3.94 19.64 6.03
N ARG A 274 -4.54 20.65 6.70
CA ARG A 274 -4.36 22.07 6.37
C ARG A 274 -3.49 22.84 7.36
N GLU A 275 -3.26 22.33 8.57
CA GLU A 275 -2.62 23.10 9.64
C GLU A 275 -1.68 22.21 10.49
N GLY A 276 -0.35 22.36 10.34
CA GLY A 276 0.68 21.76 11.21
C GLY A 276 1.88 21.17 10.44
N HIS A 277 2.87 21.96 10.00
CA HIS A 277 4.17 22.17 10.66
C HIS A 277 4.52 21.22 11.83
N GLY A 278 5.30 20.18 11.52
CA GLY A 278 6.05 19.38 12.51
C GLY A 278 6.24 17.92 12.10
N ALA A 279 7.48 17.56 11.73
CA ALA A 279 8.01 16.21 11.48
C ALA A 279 7.41 15.37 10.32
N ALA A 280 8.30 14.97 9.39
CA ALA A 280 8.07 14.08 8.24
C ALA A 280 6.96 14.52 7.26
N ALA A 281 7.21 15.62 6.55
CA ALA A 281 6.43 15.99 5.37
C ALA A 281 6.66 14.98 4.24
N TRP A 282 5.67 14.12 3.98
CA TRP A 282 5.60 13.26 2.82
C TRP A 282 5.18 14.09 1.60
N TRP A 283 6.15 14.39 0.73
CA TRP A 283 5.84 14.93 -0.60
C TRP A 283 5.80 13.77 -1.60
N ALA A 284 4.62 13.48 -2.13
CA ALA A 284 4.49 12.71 -3.36
C ALA A 284 5.07 13.58 -4.49
N MET A 285 6.24 13.23 -5.02
CA MET A 285 6.73 13.79 -6.27
C MET A 285 6.16 12.96 -7.42
N VAL A 286 5.55 13.67 -8.39
CA VAL A 286 5.31 13.20 -9.76
C VAL A 286 6.61 13.32 -10.54
#